data_AF-I4YBT7-F1
#
_entry.id   AF-I4YBT7-F1
#
_cell.length_a   1.000
_cell.length_b   1.000
_cell.length_c   1.000
_cell.angle_alpha   90.00
_cell.angle_beta   90.00
_cell.angle_gamma   90.00
#
_symmetry.space_group_name_H-M   'P 1'
#
loop_
_entity.id
_entity.type
_entity.pdbx_description
1 polymer ?
#
loop_
_entity_poly.entity_id
_entity_poly.type
_entity_poly.pdbx_seq_one_letter_code
_entity_poly.pdbx_strand_id
1 'polypeptide(L)'
;KQSKVDEILLDNKLQRDKLNKYKSSLDRLIALNLDLAKNALKMNDVTQAKKFIQIKNQNIHKQEEIEKQLASLTGLISSIETQVAQQRLVEQLEKGNKLLTGLHKEMSISQVHNIVDNLSDQIEYQNEISNLIITHDPDLDQE
;
A
#
# COMPACT_ATOMS: atom_id res chain seq x y z
N LYS A 1 -12.08 -1.99 -8.34
CA LYS A 1 -10.66 -2.37 -8.62
C LYS A 1 -10.00 -3.09 -7.44
N GLN A 2 -10.08 -2.58 -6.20
CA GLN A 2 -9.51 -3.25 -5.01
C GLN A 2 -10.03 -4.68 -4.78
N SER A 3 -11.34 -4.91 -4.89
CA SER A 3 -11.94 -6.25 -4.69
C SER A 3 -11.32 -7.36 -5.56
N LYS A 4 -10.90 -7.06 -6.80
CA LYS A 4 -10.31 -8.06 -7.70
C LYS A 4 -8.85 -8.36 -7.36
N VAL A 5 -8.15 -7.37 -6.78
CA VAL A 5 -6.77 -7.56 -6.30
C VAL A 5 -6.78 -8.40 -5.02
N ASP A 6 -7.72 -8.14 -4.13
CA ASP A 6 -7.89 -8.92 -2.90
C ASP A 6 -8.24 -10.39 -3.19
N GLU A 7 -9.08 -10.65 -4.19
CA GLU A 7 -9.40 -11.99 -4.68
C GLU A 7 -8.15 -12.72 -5.22
N ILE A 8 -7.38 -12.06 -6.08
CA ILE A 8 -6.13 -12.62 -6.61
C ILE A 8 -5.13 -12.89 -5.47
N LEU A 9 -5.02 -11.98 -4.50
CA LEU A 9 -4.13 -12.14 -3.36
C LEU A 9 -4.53 -13.35 -2.51
N LEU A 10 -5.84 -13.52 -2.27
CA LEU A 10 -6.38 -14.68 -1.56
C LEU A 10 -6.06 -15.98 -2.30
N ASP A 11 -6.29 -16.04 -3.61
CA ASP A 11 -6.01 -17.22 -4.42
C ASP A 11 -4.53 -17.60 -4.39
N ASN A 12 -3.63 -16.61 -4.50
CA ASN A 12 -2.19 -16.86 -4.41
C ASN A 12 -1.79 -17.38 -3.02
N LYS A 13 -2.39 -16.85 -1.95
CA LYS A 13 -2.18 -17.35 -0.57
C LYS A 13 -2.68 -18.78 -0.42
N LEU A 14 -3.86 -19.10 -0.95
CA LEU A 14 -4.41 -20.47 -0.94
C LEU A 14 -3.52 -21.44 -1.73
N GLN A 15 -2.99 -21.04 -2.88
CA GLN A 15 -2.06 -21.86 -3.66
C GLN A 15 -0.75 -22.12 -2.91
N ARG A 16 -0.18 -21.09 -2.27
CA ARG A 16 1.00 -21.23 -1.41
C ARG A 16 0.76 -22.24 -0.28
N ASP A 17 -0.39 -22.16 0.38
CA ASP A 17 -0.71 -23.06 1.50
C ASP A 17 -0.92 -24.51 1.01
N LYS A 18 -1.51 -24.71 -0.17
CA LYS A 18 -1.60 -26.03 -0.82
C LYS A 18 -0.21 -26.61 -1.14
N LEU A 19 0.69 -25.80 -1.71
CA LEU A 19 2.06 -26.22 -2.01
C LEU A 19 2.84 -26.58 -0.73
N ASN A 20 2.68 -25.81 0.35
CA ASN A 20 3.28 -26.15 1.65
C ASN A 20 2.77 -27.48 2.20
N LYS A 21 1.46 -27.73 2.14
CA LYS A 21 0.89 -29.04 2.54
C LYS A 21 1.43 -30.18 1.68
N TYR A 22 1.58 -29.95 0.38
CA TYR A 22 2.13 -30.95 -0.53
C TYR A 22 3.61 -31.22 -0.25
N LYS A 23 4.41 -30.18 0.03
CA LYS A 23 5.81 -30.30 0.47
C LYS A 23 5.92 -31.17 1.74
N SER A 24 5.15 -30.88 2.78
CA SER A 24 5.16 -31.67 4.02
C SER A 24 4.73 -33.13 3.80
N SER A 25 3.86 -33.38 2.82
CA SER A 25 3.45 -34.74 2.45
C SER A 25 4.58 -35.47 1.71
N LEU A 26 5.32 -34.78 0.84
CA LEU A 26 6.51 -35.31 0.17
C LEU A 26 7.63 -35.62 1.17
N ASP A 27 7.87 -34.78 2.18
CA ASP A 27 8.86 -35.03 3.23
C ASP A 27 8.59 -36.36 3.95
N ARG A 28 7.34 -36.62 4.30
CA ARG A 28 6.92 -37.91 4.90
C ARG A 28 7.15 -39.08 3.95
N LEU A 29 6.85 -38.90 2.67
CA LEU A 29 7.05 -39.93 1.65
C LEU A 29 8.55 -40.23 1.43
N ILE A 30 9.42 -39.22 1.49
CA ILE A 30 10.87 -39.37 1.41
C ILE A 30 11.39 -40.18 2.60
N ALA A 31 10.96 -39.86 3.81
CA ALA A 31 11.31 -40.61 5.02
C ALA A 31 10.85 -42.07 4.93
N LEU A 32 9.60 -42.31 4.51
CA LEU A 32 9.06 -43.66 4.34
C LEU A 32 9.84 -44.47 3.30
N ASN A 33 10.16 -43.89 2.14
CA ASN A 33 10.96 -44.57 1.11
C ASN A 33 12.36 -44.94 1.60
N LEU A 34 12.94 -44.10 2.47
CA LEU A 34 14.25 -44.37 3.06
C LEU A 34 14.19 -45.56 4.03
N ASP A 35 13.14 -45.66 4.84
CA ASP A 35 12.94 -46.82 5.73
C ASP A 35 12.61 -48.10 4.96
N LEU A 36 11.80 -48.01 3.90
CA LEU A 36 11.54 -49.12 2.99
C LEU A 36 12.83 -49.60 2.29
N ALA A 37 13.68 -48.68 1.85
CA ALA A 37 14.98 -49.02 1.26
C ALA A 37 15.89 -49.74 2.28
N LYS A 38 15.95 -49.26 3.53
CA LYS A 38 16.70 -49.93 4.61
C LYS A 38 16.18 -51.34 4.89
N ASN A 39 14.86 -51.52 4.91
CA ASN A 39 14.26 -52.83 5.14
C ASN A 39 14.52 -53.80 3.98
N ALA A 40 14.45 -53.32 2.73
CA ALA A 40 14.80 -54.12 1.55
C ALA A 40 16.28 -54.58 1.57
N LEU A 41 17.20 -53.70 2.03
CA LEU A 41 18.60 -54.09 2.22
C LEU A 41 18.79 -55.17 3.28
N LYS A 42 18.05 -55.11 4.40
CA LYS A 42 18.07 -56.17 5.44
C LYS A 42 17.56 -57.51 4.91
N MET A 43 16.65 -57.49 3.94
CA MET A 43 16.12 -58.67 3.26
C MET A 43 17.00 -59.17 2.11
N ASN A 44 18.19 -58.57 1.88
CA ASN A 44 19.07 -58.81 0.74
C ASN A 44 18.42 -58.59 -0.65
N ASP A 45 17.32 -57.85 -0.72
CA ASP A 45 16.68 -57.46 -2.00
C ASP A 45 17.24 -56.12 -2.49
N VAL A 46 18.37 -56.21 -3.18
CA VAL A 46 19.08 -55.05 -3.74
C VAL A 46 18.27 -54.35 -4.84
N THR A 47 17.44 -55.09 -5.58
CA THR A 47 16.63 -54.56 -6.67
C THR A 47 15.54 -53.63 -6.14
N GLN A 48 14.82 -54.06 -5.11
CA GLN A 48 13.79 -53.22 -4.47
C GLN A 48 14.42 -52.03 -3.73
N ALA A 49 15.54 -52.23 -3.04
CA ALA A 49 16.27 -51.13 -2.39
C ALA A 49 16.65 -50.03 -3.39
N LYS A 50 17.18 -50.40 -4.57
CA LYS A 50 17.52 -49.44 -5.63
C LYS A 50 16.30 -48.67 -6.14
N LYS A 51 15.16 -49.36 -6.31
CA LYS A 51 13.90 -48.74 -6.74
C LYS A 51 13.40 -47.71 -5.74
N PHE A 52 13.39 -48.03 -4.44
CA PHE A 52 12.99 -47.08 -3.39
C PHE A 52 13.90 -45.85 -3.33
N ILE A 53 15.22 -46.04 -3.51
CA ILE A 53 16.17 -44.93 -3.59
C ILE A 53 15.92 -44.05 -4.82
N GLN A 54 15.62 -44.65 -5.98
CA GLN A 54 15.29 -43.90 -7.19
C GLN A 54 14.03 -43.05 -7.01
N ILE A 55 12.97 -43.61 -6.42
CA ILE A 55 11.73 -42.89 -6.10
C ILE A 55 12.02 -41.75 -5.11
N LYS A 56 12.85 -42.01 -4.09
CA LYS A 56 13.30 -40.97 -3.14
C LYS A 56 13.96 -39.81 -3.86
N ASN A 57 14.92 -40.08 -4.76
CA ASN A 57 15.64 -39.03 -5.49
C ASN A 57 14.70 -38.23 -6.41
N GLN A 58 13.73 -38.87 -7.04
CA GLN A 58 12.70 -38.17 -7.83
C GLN A 58 11.83 -37.25 -6.96
N ASN A 59 11.48 -37.68 -5.74
CA ASN A 59 10.71 -36.86 -4.80
C ASN A 59 11.52 -35.66 -4.28
N ILE A 60 12.82 -35.82 -4.06
CA ILE A 60 13.73 -34.72 -3.69
C ILE A 60 13.78 -33.68 -4.83
N HIS A 61 13.95 -34.11 -6.08
CA HIS A 61 13.92 -33.17 -7.22
C HIS A 61 12.57 -32.44 -7.31
N LYS A 62 11.44 -33.13 -7.11
CA LYS A 62 10.12 -32.48 -7.08
C LYS A 62 10.00 -31.46 -5.95
N GLN A 63 10.62 -31.73 -4.80
CA GLN A 63 10.63 -30.82 -3.66
C GLN A 63 11.39 -29.53 -3.98
N GLU A 64 12.53 -29.61 -4.66
CA GLU A 64 13.28 -28.43 -5.13
C GLU A 64 12.44 -27.57 -6.09
N GLU A 65 11.71 -28.20 -7.01
CA GLU A 65 10.82 -27.48 -7.93
C GLU A 65 9.66 -26.78 -7.18
N ILE A 66 9.09 -27.43 -6.15
CA ILE A 66 8.07 -26.81 -5.30
C ILE A 66 8.64 -25.61 -4.53
N GLU A 67 9.87 -25.68 -4.06
CA GLU A 67 10.52 -24.57 -3.37
C GLU A 67 10.72 -23.36 -4.30
N LYS A 68 11.11 -23.59 -5.57
CA LYS A 68 11.16 -22.51 -6.58
C LYS A 68 9.79 -21.88 -6.82
N GLN A 69 8.75 -22.70 -6.94
CA GLN A 69 7.37 -22.23 -7.12
C GLN A 69 6.89 -21.41 -5.92
N LEU A 70 7.20 -21.84 -4.69
CA LEU A 70 6.88 -21.12 -3.46
C LEU A 70 7.60 -19.78 -3.37
N ALA A 71 8.89 -19.72 -3.75
CA ALA A 71 9.65 -18.48 -3.80
C ALA A 71 9.03 -17.49 -4.80
N SER A 72 8.69 -17.97 -5.99
CA SER A 72 8.02 -17.16 -7.02
C SER A 72 6.67 -16.62 -6.53
N LEU A 73 5.81 -17.46 -5.95
CA LEU A 73 4.52 -17.05 -5.38
C LEU A 73 4.67 -16.02 -4.26
N THR A 74 5.65 -16.19 -3.38
CA THR A 74 5.92 -15.24 -2.30
C THR A 74 6.38 -13.88 -2.85
N GLY A 75 7.22 -13.90 -3.89
CA GLY A 75 7.63 -12.69 -4.59
C GLY A 75 6.45 -11.97 -5.26
N LEU A 76 5.57 -12.70 -5.95
CA LEU A 76 4.37 -12.15 -6.58
C LEU A 76 3.42 -11.53 -5.56
N ILE A 77 3.16 -12.20 -4.44
CA ILE A 77 2.34 -11.68 -3.33
C ILE A 77 2.91 -10.36 -2.81
N SER A 78 4.21 -10.32 -2.52
CA SER A 78 4.90 -9.11 -2.02
C SER A 78 4.84 -7.94 -3.02
N SER A 79 5.03 -8.24 -4.31
CA SER A 79 4.95 -7.25 -5.38
C SER A 79 3.54 -6.65 -5.48
N ILE A 80 2.50 -7.48 -5.44
CA ILE A 80 1.10 -7.03 -5.45
C ILE A 80 0.81 -6.17 -4.21
N GLU A 81 1.20 -6.61 -3.01
CA GLU A 81 0.97 -5.87 -1.76
C GLU A 81 1.66 -4.50 -1.79
N THR A 82 2.89 -4.44 -2.32
CA THR A 82 3.63 -3.18 -2.52
C THR A 82 2.90 -2.26 -3.50
N GLN A 83 2.43 -2.78 -4.63
CA GLN A 83 1.71 -1.98 -5.62
C GLN A 83 0.39 -1.43 -5.06
N VAL A 84 -0.33 -2.21 -4.26
CA VAL A 84 -1.54 -1.74 -3.55
C VAL A 84 -1.21 -0.62 -2.56
N ALA A 85 -0.11 -0.76 -1.80
CA ALA A 85 0.32 0.28 -0.86
C ALA A 85 0.73 1.57 -1.58
N GLN A 86 1.46 1.47 -2.69
CA GLN A 86 1.83 2.62 -3.53
C GLN A 86 0.61 3.33 -4.10
N GLN A 87 -0.38 2.58 -4.61
CA GLN A 87 -1.62 3.17 -5.10
C GLN A 87 -2.35 3.94 -3.98
N ARG A 88 -2.46 3.35 -2.79
CA ARG A 88 -3.05 4.02 -1.62
C ARG A 88 -2.30 5.30 -1.26
N LEU A 89 -0.96 5.29 -1.31
CA LEU A 89 -0.16 6.48 -1.04
C LEU A 89 -0.49 7.62 -2.01
N VAL A 90 -0.57 7.31 -3.32
CA VAL A 90 -0.93 8.30 -4.35
C VAL A 90 -2.34 8.87 -4.09
N GLU A 91 -3.33 8.02 -3.79
CA GLU A 91 -4.69 8.47 -3.47
C GLU A 91 -4.73 9.40 -2.25
N GLN A 92 -3.89 9.15 -1.24
CA GLN A 92 -3.79 10.00 -0.04
C GLN A 92 -3.08 11.32 -0.33
N LEU A 93 -2.03 11.32 -1.17
CA LEU A 93 -1.38 12.54 -1.64
C LEU A 93 -2.34 13.41 -2.45
N GLU A 94 -3.15 12.83 -3.32
CA GLU A 94 -4.18 13.56 -4.07
C GLU A 94 -5.24 14.18 -3.16
N LYS A 95 -5.71 13.45 -2.14
CA LYS A 95 -6.64 13.99 -1.14
C LYS A 95 -6.00 15.12 -0.33
N GLY A 96 -4.76 14.93 0.11
CA GLY A 96 -4.01 15.97 0.82
C GLY A 96 -3.82 17.22 -0.03
N ASN A 97 -3.50 17.06 -1.32
CA ASN A 97 -3.40 18.17 -2.26
C ASN A 97 -4.75 18.90 -2.39
N LYS A 98 -5.86 18.18 -2.57
CA LYS A 98 -7.21 18.76 -2.64
C LYS A 98 -7.58 19.53 -1.36
N LEU A 99 -7.25 18.99 -0.19
CA LEU A 99 -7.47 19.66 1.10
C LEU A 99 -6.65 20.96 1.18
N LEU A 100 -5.36 20.90 0.82
CA LEU A 100 -4.49 22.06 0.79
C LEU A 100 -4.96 23.12 -0.20
N THR A 101 -5.44 22.73 -1.39
CA THR A 101 -6.03 23.68 -2.35
C THR A 101 -7.32 24.29 -1.81
N GLY A 102 -8.14 23.52 -1.10
CA GLY A 102 -9.34 24.02 -0.42
C GLY A 102 -9.00 25.06 0.66
N LEU A 103 -8.09 24.71 1.57
CA LEU A 103 -7.59 25.62 2.61
C LEU A 103 -6.96 26.88 2.01
N HIS A 104 -6.20 26.74 0.93
CA HIS A 104 -5.60 27.88 0.24
C HIS A 104 -6.67 28.84 -0.32
N LYS A 105 -7.77 28.31 -0.89
CA LYS A 105 -8.90 29.13 -1.36
C LYS A 105 -9.65 29.82 -0.22
N GLU A 106 -9.92 29.12 0.87
CA GLU A 106 -10.56 29.72 2.05
C GLU A 106 -9.69 30.81 2.68
N MET A 107 -8.37 30.56 2.78
CA MET A 107 -7.42 31.53 3.29
C MET A 107 -7.32 32.76 2.38
N SER A 108 -7.33 32.60 1.05
CA SER A 108 -7.30 33.75 0.13
C SER A 108 -8.57 34.60 0.23
N ILE A 109 -9.74 33.99 0.39
CA ILE A 109 -11.01 34.72 0.59
C ILE A 109 -10.96 35.50 1.92
N SER A 110 -10.45 34.89 2.98
CA SER A 110 -10.27 35.56 4.28
C SER A 110 -9.27 36.71 4.21
N GLN A 111 -8.19 36.56 3.44
CA GLN A 111 -7.24 37.64 3.14
C GLN A 111 -7.90 38.79 2.37
N VAL A 112 -8.77 38.49 1.40
CA VAL A 112 -9.54 39.52 0.68
C VAL A 112 -10.50 40.24 1.62
N HIS A 113 -11.18 39.51 2.52
CA HIS A 113 -12.10 40.11 3.49
C HIS A 113 -11.37 41.11 4.41
N ASN A 114 -10.22 40.71 4.96
CA ASN A 114 -9.38 41.61 5.78
C ASN A 114 -8.94 42.87 5.02
N ILE A 115 -8.66 42.78 3.71
CA ILE A 115 -8.30 43.95 2.91
C ILE A 115 -9.50 44.89 2.75
N VAL A 116 -10.69 44.36 2.48
CA VAL A 116 -11.93 45.15 2.34
C VAL A 116 -12.33 45.79 3.66
N ASP A 117 -12.18 45.08 4.77
CA ASP A 117 -12.45 45.61 6.12
C ASP A 117 -11.48 46.76 6.43
N ASN A 118 -10.17 46.59 6.22
CA ASN A 118 -9.18 47.68 6.39
C ASN A 118 -9.43 48.87 5.46
N LEU A 119 -9.90 48.63 4.23
CA LEU A 119 -10.25 49.70 3.28
C LEU A 119 -11.49 50.47 3.74
N SER A 120 -12.51 49.78 4.24
CA SER A 120 -13.70 50.43 4.79
C SER A 120 -13.34 51.28 5.99
N ASP A 121 -12.55 50.76 6.93
CA ASP A 121 -12.08 51.50 8.11
C ASP A 121 -11.28 52.75 7.69
N GLN A 122 -10.44 52.65 6.66
CA GLN A 122 -9.70 53.80 6.12
C GLN A 122 -10.61 54.83 5.44
N ILE A 123 -11.64 54.40 4.71
CA ILE A 123 -12.62 55.30 4.08
C ILE A 123 -13.45 56.02 5.16
N GLU A 124 -13.86 55.30 6.21
CA GLU A 124 -14.59 55.86 7.34
C GLU A 124 -13.75 56.90 8.08
N TYR A 125 -12.49 56.61 8.34
CA TYR A 125 -11.54 57.56 8.92
C TYR A 125 -11.31 58.79 8.03
N GLN A 126 -11.23 58.61 6.70
CA GLN A 126 -11.09 59.71 5.74
C GLN A 126 -12.35 60.60 5.73
N ASN A 127 -13.53 59.99 5.82
CA ASN A 127 -14.80 60.71 5.93
C ASN A 127 -14.94 61.41 7.28
N GLU A 128 -14.49 60.83 8.39
CA GLU A 128 -14.44 61.51 9.69
C GLU A 128 -13.48 62.71 9.65
N ILE A 129 -12.30 62.57 9.06
CA ILE A 129 -11.39 63.71 8.86
C ILE A 129 -12.06 64.77 7.97
N SER A 130 -12.67 64.38 6.86
CA SER A 130 -13.36 65.32 5.97
C SER A 130 -14.53 66.02 6.68
N ASN A 131 -15.32 65.29 7.46
CA ASN A 131 -16.40 65.85 8.26
C ASN A 131 -15.86 66.76 9.38
N LEU A 132 -14.76 66.40 10.04
CA LEU A 132 -14.09 67.24 11.03
C LEU A 132 -13.56 68.52 10.41
N ILE A 133 -12.95 68.45 9.22
CA ILE A 133 -12.48 69.60 8.45
C ILE A 133 -13.66 70.48 8.02
N ILE A 134 -14.77 69.89 7.56
CA ILE A 134 -16.00 70.61 7.18
C ILE A 134 -16.67 71.25 8.41
N THR A 135 -16.66 70.59 9.57
CA THR A 135 -17.19 71.16 10.82
C THR A 135 -16.24 72.17 11.47
N HIS A 136 -14.97 72.21 11.08
CA HIS A 136 -14.00 73.19 11.57
C HIS A 136 -13.94 74.47 10.72
N ASP A 137 -14.79 74.61 9.71
CA ASP A 137 -14.93 75.85 8.95
C ASP A 137 -16.36 76.44 9.05
N PRO A 138 -16.77 76.96 10.23
CA PRO A 138 -17.70 78.07 10.30
C PRO A 138 -16.89 79.36 10.47
N ASP A 139 -17.05 80.26 9.49
CA ASP A 139 -16.61 81.66 9.46
C ASP A 139 -15.13 81.94 9.15
N LEU A 140 -14.83 82.07 7.85
CA LEU A 140 -14.24 83.32 7.33
C LEU A 140 -14.90 83.71 6.00
N ASP A 141 -16.03 84.41 6.14
CA ASP A 141 -16.46 85.44 5.21
C ASP A 141 -15.37 86.52 5.05
N GLN A 142 -15.24 87.03 3.82
CA GLN A 142 -14.62 88.32 3.40
C GLN A 142 -13.07 88.38 3.25
N GLU A 143 -12.58 88.26 2.01
CA GLU A 143 -12.21 89.37 1.09
C GLU A 143 -11.81 88.86 -0.29
#